data_AF-A0A8H4SIQ3-F1
#
_entry.id   AF-A0A8H4SIQ3-F1
#
_cell.length_a   1.000
_cell.length_b   1.000
_cell.length_c   1.000
_cell.angle_alpha   90.00
_cell.angle_beta   90.00
_cell.angle_gamma   90.00
#
_symmetry.space_group_name_H-M   'P 1'
#
loop_
_entity.id
_entity.type
_entity.pdbx_description
1 polymer ?
#
loop_
_entity_poly.entity_id
_entity_poly.type
_entity_poly.pdbx_seq_one_letter_code
_entity_poly.pdbx_strand_id
1 'polypeptide(L)'
;MPVLTPVDVRTFSESTQQLAKSAVERVIRNECEVSGSPIAPRIVTTVSSPAIDNDDVATRRFTRVLELYYGSESPKVIQVMPPDIVADDIVLLSLPPGGNPIPYVYWNIGLTDPEIWEKANRQGKLGDLPPTHSPIYAPAIQPTL
;
A
#
# COMPACT_ATOMS: atom_id res chain seq x y z
N MET A 1 -26.95 3.37 -20.88
CA MET A 1 -26.03 2.39 -20.26
C MET A 1 -25.70 2.88 -18.86
N PRO A 2 -25.62 2.02 -17.83
CA PRO A 2 -25.18 2.43 -16.51
C PRO A 2 -23.73 2.91 -16.57
N VAL A 3 -23.43 4.04 -15.92
CA VAL A 3 -22.06 4.53 -15.75
C VAL A 3 -21.45 3.76 -14.57
N LEU A 4 -20.28 3.15 -14.79
CA LEU A 4 -19.50 2.51 -13.74
C LEU A 4 -18.33 3.43 -13.38
N THR A 5 -18.28 3.84 -12.11
CA THR A 5 -17.22 4.70 -11.57
C THR A 5 -16.53 3.99 -10.43
N PRO A 6 -15.32 3.44 -10.63
CA PRO A 6 -14.50 2.91 -9.55
C PRO A 6 -14.09 4.03 -8.58
N VAL A 7 -14.10 3.73 -7.29
CA VAL A 7 -13.63 4.64 -6.24
C VAL A 7 -12.81 3.85 -5.24
N ASP A 8 -11.59 4.32 -4.98
CA ASP A 8 -10.68 3.77 -3.99
C ASP A 8 -10.63 4.66 -2.74
N VAL A 9 -10.67 4.03 -1.56
CA VAL A 9 -10.52 4.70 -0.27
C VAL A 9 -9.35 4.04 0.47
N ARG A 10 -8.33 4.84 0.82
CA ARG A 10 -7.15 4.38 1.56
C ARG A 10 -7.00 5.15 2.86
N THR A 11 -6.82 4.44 3.97
CA THR A 11 -6.75 5.00 5.32
C THR A 11 -5.91 4.09 6.22
N PHE A 12 -5.29 4.66 7.26
CA PHE A 12 -4.44 3.91 8.21
C PHE A 12 -5.20 3.27 9.38
N SER A 13 -6.50 3.50 9.52
CA SER A 13 -7.32 2.86 10.56
C SER A 13 -8.71 2.49 10.04
N GLU A 14 -9.29 1.45 10.64
CA GLU A 14 -10.64 1.01 10.29
C GLU A 14 -11.70 2.10 10.56
N SER A 15 -11.60 2.80 11.69
CA SER A 15 -12.53 3.88 12.03
C SER A 15 -12.51 5.01 11.00
N THR A 16 -11.32 5.38 10.51
CA THR A 16 -11.16 6.38 9.45
C THR A 16 -11.70 5.85 8.12
N GLN A 17 -11.48 4.56 7.82
CA GLN A 17 -12.02 3.93 6.62
C GLN A 17 -13.54 3.97 6.59
N GLN A 18 -14.20 3.62 7.69
CA GLN A 18 -15.65 3.65 7.82
C GLN A 18 -16.20 5.07 7.67
N LEU A 19 -15.54 6.06 8.28
CA LEU A 19 -15.90 7.47 8.13
C LEU A 19 -15.80 7.93 6.67
N ALA A 20 -14.67 7.63 6.01
CA ALA A 20 -14.42 8.00 4.62
C ALA A 20 -15.42 7.34 3.67
N LYS A 21 -15.68 6.03 3.82
CA LYS A 21 -16.68 5.30 3.04
C LYS A 21 -18.08 5.89 3.20
N SER A 22 -18.48 6.21 4.44
CA SER A 22 -19.77 6.83 4.73
C SER A 22 -19.89 8.23 4.10
N ALA A 23 -18.81 9.01 4.11
CA ALA A 23 -18.79 10.32 3.46
C ALA A 23 -18.91 10.21 1.94
N VAL A 24 -18.17 9.28 1.30
CA VAL A 24 -18.26 9.02 -0.14
C VAL A 24 -19.67 8.58 -0.53
N GLU A 25 -20.26 7.64 0.21
CA GLU A 25 -21.63 7.17 -0.04
C GLU A 25 -22.65 8.32 0.07
N ARG A 26 -22.54 9.14 1.13
CA ARG A 26 -23.42 10.31 1.32
C ARG A 26 -23.31 11.30 0.16
N VAL A 27 -22.08 11.61 -0.29
CA VAL A 27 -21.86 12.54 -1.41
C VAL A 27 -22.47 11.97 -2.70
N ILE A 28 -22.19 10.71 -3.05
CA ILE A 28 -22.71 10.08 -4.27
C ILE A 28 -24.25 10.10 -4.27
N ARG A 29 -24.89 9.75 -3.14
CA ARG A 29 -26.34 9.75 -3.03
C ARG A 29 -26.94 11.15 -3.21
N ASN A 30 -26.37 12.14 -2.53
CA ASN A 30 -26.84 13.53 -2.60
C ASN A 30 -26.68 14.12 -4.01
N GLU A 31 -25.56 13.85 -4.68
CA GLU A 31 -25.33 14.33 -6.05
C GLU A 31 -26.33 13.71 -7.03
N CYS A 32 -26.64 12.42 -6.89
CA CYS A 32 -27.68 11.77 -7.68
C CYS A 32 -29.06 12.39 -7.44
N GLU A 33 -29.40 12.68 -6.18
CA GLU A 33 -30.70 13.28 -5.82
C GLU A 33 -30.83 14.70 -6.38
N VAL A 34 -29.86 15.57 -6.11
CA VAL A 34 -29.86 16.97 -6.57
C VAL A 34 -29.83 17.08 -8.10
N SER A 35 -29.16 16.14 -8.77
CA SER A 35 -29.13 16.09 -10.24
C SER A 35 -30.39 15.48 -10.86
N GLY A 36 -31.36 15.02 -10.06
CA GLY A 36 -32.60 14.41 -10.56
C GLY A 36 -32.40 13.05 -11.22
N SER A 37 -31.45 12.24 -10.74
CA SER A 37 -31.23 10.89 -11.25
C SER A 37 -32.51 10.06 -11.14
N PRO A 38 -32.97 9.39 -12.22
CA PRO A 38 -34.22 8.63 -12.20
C PRO A 38 -34.14 7.35 -11.36
N ILE A 39 -32.93 6.90 -11.03
CA ILE A 39 -32.65 5.72 -10.21
C ILE A 39 -31.62 6.06 -9.13
N ALA A 40 -31.75 5.44 -7.96
CA ALA A 40 -30.75 5.54 -6.91
C ALA A 40 -29.42 4.89 -7.34
N PRO A 41 -28.26 5.43 -6.91
CA PRO A 41 -26.97 4.82 -7.22
C PRO A 41 -26.83 3.46 -6.52
N ARG A 42 -26.27 2.48 -7.24
CA ARG A 42 -25.88 1.19 -6.68
C ARG A 42 -24.40 1.26 -6.26
N ILE A 43 -24.15 1.30 -4.97
CA ILE A 43 -22.80 1.37 -4.39
C ILE A 43 -22.46 -0.01 -3.82
N VAL A 44 -21.34 -0.59 -4.26
CA VAL A 44 -20.90 -1.93 -3.85
C VAL A 44 -19.42 -1.87 -3.49
N THR A 45 -19.05 -2.35 -2.31
CA THR A 45 -17.64 -2.61 -2.00
C THR A 45 -17.24 -3.92 -2.67
N THR A 46 -16.28 -3.88 -3.59
CA THR A 46 -15.78 -5.07 -4.30
C THR A 46 -14.61 -5.73 -3.58
N VAL A 47 -13.73 -4.92 -2.98
CA VAL A 47 -12.54 -5.35 -2.25
C VAL A 47 -12.39 -4.50 -1.00
N SER A 48 -11.93 -5.09 0.09
CA SER A 48 -11.60 -4.40 1.34
C SER A 48 -10.50 -5.17 2.05
N SER A 49 -9.49 -4.46 2.55
CA SER A 49 -8.43 -5.01 3.40
C SER A 49 -8.18 -4.05 4.57
N PRO A 50 -7.79 -4.54 5.76
CA PRO A 50 -7.25 -3.69 6.81
C PRO A 50 -5.96 -2.99 6.37
N ALA A 51 -5.53 -1.99 7.13
CA ALA A 51 -4.21 -1.39 6.93
C ALA A 51 -3.11 -2.42 7.25
N ILE A 52 -2.01 -2.37 6.49
CA ILE A 52 -0.80 -3.13 6.79
C ILE A 52 -0.22 -2.57 8.09
N ASP A 53 -0.06 -3.45 9.08
CA ASP A 53 0.46 -3.15 10.41
C ASP A 53 1.36 -4.32 10.83
N ASN A 54 2.66 -4.15 10.59
CA ASN A 54 3.64 -5.20 10.85
C ASN A 54 3.79 -5.44 12.35
N ASP A 55 3.95 -6.70 12.75
CA ASP A 55 4.25 -7.01 14.14
C ASP A 55 5.66 -6.49 14.50
N ASP A 56 5.74 -5.68 15.54
CA ASP A 56 6.97 -5.05 16.02
C ASP A 56 8.07 -6.06 16.39
N VAL A 57 7.71 -7.18 17.01
CA VAL A 57 8.67 -8.18 17.48
C VAL A 57 9.20 -8.98 16.29
N ALA A 58 8.32 -9.40 15.39
CA ALA A 58 8.65 -10.11 14.15
C ALA A 58 9.50 -9.22 13.25
N THR A 59 9.17 -7.93 13.11
CA THR A 59 9.94 -6.95 12.33
C THR A 59 11.35 -6.81 12.90
N ARG A 60 11.50 -6.62 14.22
CA ARG A 60 12.84 -6.56 14.84
C ARG A 60 13.66 -7.83 14.60
N ARG A 61 13.04 -9.01 14.69
CA ARG A 61 13.71 -10.29 14.43
C ARG A 61 14.13 -10.42 12.97
N PHE A 62 13.24 -10.08 12.06
CA PHE A 62 13.49 -10.10 10.61
C PHE A 62 14.65 -9.15 10.24
N THR A 63 14.57 -7.89 10.67
CA THR A 63 15.63 -6.89 10.46
C THR A 63 16.97 -7.36 11.03
N ARG A 64 16.98 -7.98 12.21
CA ARG A 64 18.21 -8.48 12.83
C ARG A 64 18.90 -9.56 11.97
N VAL A 65 18.13 -10.44 11.32
CA VAL A 65 18.70 -11.46 10.43
C VAL A 65 19.36 -10.81 9.22
N LEU A 66 18.71 -9.80 8.62
CA LEU A 66 19.28 -9.05 7.51
C LEU A 66 20.53 -8.27 7.92
N GLU A 67 20.53 -7.63 9.10
CA GLU A 67 21.69 -6.93 9.64
C GLU A 67 22.90 -7.87 9.82
N LEU A 68 22.67 -9.09 10.34
CA LEU A 68 23.71 -10.09 10.51
C LEU A 68 24.27 -10.57 9.16
N TYR A 69 23.40 -10.73 8.16
CA TYR A 69 23.80 -11.15 6.82
C TYR A 69 24.64 -10.08 6.10
N TYR A 70 24.20 -8.82 6.13
CA TYR A 70 24.90 -7.72 5.44
C TYR A 70 26.06 -7.12 6.24
N GLY A 71 26.14 -7.39 7.54
CA GLY A 71 27.22 -6.93 8.40
C GLY A 71 27.40 -5.41 8.34
N SER A 72 28.61 -4.95 8.02
CA SER A 72 28.93 -3.52 7.93
C SER A 72 28.18 -2.78 6.82
N GLU A 73 27.66 -3.48 5.81
CA GLU A 73 26.91 -2.88 4.72
C GLU A 73 25.43 -2.66 5.06
N SER A 74 24.96 -3.24 6.18
CA SER A 74 23.56 -3.16 6.61
C SER A 74 22.96 -1.75 6.58
N PRO A 75 23.64 -0.68 7.10
CA PRO A 75 23.06 0.66 7.09
C PRO A 75 22.85 1.27 5.69
N LYS A 76 23.50 0.71 4.66
CA LYS A 76 23.34 1.16 3.27
C LYS A 76 22.16 0.47 2.59
N VAL A 77 21.95 -0.82 2.87
CA VAL A 77 20.98 -1.66 2.15
C VAL A 77 19.65 -1.86 2.88
N ILE A 78 19.62 -1.69 4.21
CA ILE A 78 18.41 -1.77 5.01
C ILE A 78 17.94 -0.36 5.34
N GLN A 79 16.74 0.00 4.90
CA GLN A 79 16.14 1.30 5.14
C GLN A 79 14.78 1.12 5.83
N VAL A 80 14.48 1.99 6.80
CA VAL A 80 13.13 2.11 7.35
C VAL A 80 12.34 3.04 6.44
N MET A 81 11.27 2.52 5.85
CA MET A 81 10.37 3.31 5.02
C MET A 81 9.34 4.03 5.90
N PRO A 82 9.07 5.33 5.68
CA PRO A 82 7.90 5.95 6.29
C PRO A 82 6.62 5.26 5.80
N PRO A 83 5.51 5.35 6.56
CA PRO A 83 4.22 4.84 6.10
C PRO A 83 3.86 5.42 4.73
N ASP A 84 3.42 4.57 3.82
CA ASP A 84 2.92 4.96 2.51
C ASP A 84 1.46 4.53 2.34
N ILE A 85 0.90 4.77 1.16
CA ILE A 85 -0.50 4.42 0.85
C ILE A 85 -0.63 3.03 0.22
N VAL A 86 0.41 2.20 0.19
CA VAL A 86 0.32 0.85 -0.39
C VAL A 86 -0.73 0.05 0.41
N ALA A 87 -1.54 -0.71 -0.32
CA ALA A 87 -2.56 -1.57 0.24
C ALA A 87 -2.41 -2.96 -0.38
N ASP A 88 -2.57 -3.99 0.46
CA ASP A 88 -2.41 -5.38 0.10
C ASP A 88 -3.38 -6.24 0.94
N ASP A 89 -3.81 -7.37 0.40
CA ASP A 89 -4.73 -8.30 1.08
C ASP A 89 -4.00 -9.38 1.90
N ILE A 90 -2.67 -9.38 1.90
CA ILE A 90 -1.84 -10.23 2.76
C ILE A 90 -2.24 -10.19 4.24
N VAL A 91 -2.76 -9.04 4.71
CA VAL A 91 -3.22 -8.87 6.09
C VAL A 91 -4.35 -9.86 6.40
N LEU A 92 -5.19 -10.22 5.43
CA LEU A 92 -6.26 -11.21 5.62
C LEU A 92 -5.71 -12.62 5.90
N LEU A 93 -4.52 -12.95 5.39
CA LEU A 93 -3.85 -14.23 5.69
C LEU A 93 -3.39 -14.30 7.14
N SER A 94 -3.20 -13.15 7.79
CA SER A 94 -2.83 -13.06 9.21
C SER A 94 -4.02 -13.22 10.16
N LEU A 95 -5.25 -13.24 9.64
CA LEU A 95 -6.50 -13.28 10.42
C LEU A 95 -7.28 -14.57 10.13
N PRO A 96 -6.78 -15.75 10.52
CA PRO A 96 -7.46 -17.01 10.24
C PRO A 96 -8.84 -17.07 10.91
N PRO A 97 -9.88 -17.57 10.22
CA PRO A 97 -11.22 -17.70 10.81
C PRO A 97 -11.21 -18.54 12.09
N GLY A 98 -11.72 -17.95 13.19
CA GLY A 98 -11.79 -18.62 14.50
C GLY A 98 -10.45 -18.81 15.21
N GLY A 99 -9.36 -18.23 14.68
CA GLY A 99 -8.03 -18.28 15.28
C GLY A 99 -7.56 -16.95 15.83
N ASN A 100 -6.35 -16.96 16.40
CA ASN A 100 -5.65 -15.75 16.81
C ASN A 100 -4.92 -15.12 15.62
N PRO A 101 -4.74 -13.79 15.61
CA PRO A 101 -3.88 -13.13 14.63
C PRO A 101 -2.47 -13.74 14.60
N ILE A 102 -1.94 -13.90 13.39
CA ILE A 102 -0.60 -14.43 13.14
C ILE A 102 0.35 -13.25 12.88
N PRO A 103 1.44 -13.07 13.64
CA PRO A 103 2.43 -12.03 13.38
C PRO A 103 2.99 -12.15 11.96
N TYR A 104 3.10 -11.01 11.26
CA TYR A 104 3.66 -10.96 9.91
C TYR A 104 4.58 -9.75 9.74
N VAL A 105 5.40 -9.82 8.69
CA VAL A 105 6.28 -8.73 8.25
C VAL A 105 6.12 -8.58 6.74
N TYR A 106 5.48 -7.48 6.34
CA TYR A 106 5.44 -6.99 4.97
C TYR A 106 6.61 -6.01 4.76
N TRP A 107 7.43 -6.25 3.75
CA TRP A 107 8.65 -5.46 3.50
C TRP A 107 8.85 -5.26 2.00
N ASN A 108 9.63 -4.24 1.66
CA ASN A 108 9.90 -3.86 0.28
C ASN A 108 11.33 -4.20 -0.12
N ILE A 109 11.50 -4.62 -1.37
CA ILE A 109 12.79 -4.75 -2.02
C ILE A 109 12.96 -3.60 -3.03
N GLY A 110 14.14 -2.98 -3.05
CA GLY A 110 14.45 -1.95 -4.04
C GLY A 110 14.55 -2.56 -5.43
N LEU A 111 13.72 -2.11 -6.36
CA LEU A 111 13.64 -2.62 -7.74
C LEU A 111 14.18 -1.65 -8.79
N THR A 112 14.52 -0.43 -8.40
CA THR A 112 15.09 0.57 -9.33
C THR A 112 16.53 0.21 -9.65
N ASP A 113 16.94 0.40 -10.91
CA ASP A 113 18.34 0.26 -11.32
C ASP A 113 19.26 1.06 -10.37
N PRO A 114 20.36 0.46 -9.85
CA PRO A 114 21.22 1.12 -8.86
C PRO A 114 21.80 2.45 -9.31
N GLU A 115 22.19 2.60 -10.59
CA GLU A 115 22.76 3.85 -11.10
C GLU A 115 21.70 4.96 -11.19
N ILE A 116 20.48 4.58 -11.60
CA ILE A 116 19.33 5.49 -11.64
C ILE A 116 18.95 5.95 -10.23
N TRP A 117 18.84 5.00 -9.29
CA TRP A 117 18.53 5.29 -7.89
C TRP A 117 19.56 6.24 -7.28
N GLU A 118 20.84 5.93 -7.42
CA GLU A 118 21.93 6.72 -6.86
C GLU A 118 22.01 8.13 -7.46
N LYS A 119 21.76 8.26 -8.76
CA LYS A 119 21.66 9.57 -9.41
C LYS A 119 20.49 10.38 -8.87
N ALA A 120 19.31 9.78 -8.75
CA ALA A 120 18.12 10.44 -8.21
C ALA A 120 18.33 10.85 -6.75
N ASN A 121 18.94 9.99 -5.93
CA ASN A 121 19.27 10.27 -4.54
C ASN A 121 20.21 11.47 -4.39
N ARG A 122 21.34 11.50 -5.12
CA ARG A 122 22.28 12.65 -5.10
C ARG A 122 21.65 13.96 -5.53
N GLN A 123 20.61 13.91 -6.36
CA GLN A 123 19.90 15.09 -6.88
C GLN A 123 18.69 15.49 -6.03
N GLY A 124 18.33 14.72 -4.99
CA GLY A 124 17.12 14.93 -4.21
C GLY A 124 15.83 14.67 -4.99
N LYS A 125 15.88 13.76 -5.98
CA LYS A 125 14.79 13.47 -6.94
C LYS A 125 14.22 12.06 -6.82
N LEU A 126 14.34 11.43 -5.65
CA LEU A 126 13.79 10.08 -5.44
C LEU A 126 12.27 10.03 -5.67
N GLY A 127 11.54 11.11 -5.37
CA GLY A 127 10.10 11.20 -5.63
C GLY A 127 9.71 11.28 -7.12
N ASP A 128 10.68 11.54 -8.02
CA ASP A 128 10.45 11.58 -9.47
C ASP A 128 10.60 10.19 -10.12
N LEU A 129 11.05 9.19 -9.36
CA LEU A 129 11.19 7.82 -9.86
C LEU A 129 9.81 7.23 -10.20
N PRO A 130 9.67 6.45 -11.29
CA PRO A 130 8.39 5.86 -11.65
C PRO A 130 7.83 4.95 -10.55
N PRO A 131 6.58 5.14 -10.09
CA PRO A 131 5.92 4.21 -9.17
C PRO A 131 5.41 2.95 -9.89
N THR A 132 5.03 1.93 -9.12
CA THR A 132 4.60 0.59 -9.59
C THR A 132 3.39 0.56 -10.54
N HIS A 133 2.63 1.64 -10.67
CA HIS A 133 1.51 1.79 -11.62
C HIS A 133 1.82 2.71 -12.81
N SER A 134 3.05 3.18 -12.93
CA SER A 134 3.48 3.99 -14.07
C SER A 134 3.67 3.13 -15.32
N PRO A 135 3.26 3.58 -16.52
CA PRO A 135 3.50 2.84 -17.77
C PRO A 135 4.98 2.71 -18.12
N ILE A 136 5.85 3.50 -17.48
CA ILE A 136 7.31 3.45 -17.64
C ILE A 136 8.00 2.82 -16.42
N TYR A 137 7.25 2.19 -15.52
CA TYR A 137 7.82 1.42 -14.43
C TYR A 137 8.57 0.21 -14.98
N ALA A 138 9.87 0.16 -14.74
CA ALA A 138 10.75 -0.88 -15.24
C ALA A 138 11.71 -1.33 -14.13
N PRO A 139 11.34 -2.39 -13.36
CA PRO A 139 12.25 -3.03 -12.43
C PRO A 139 13.54 -3.45 -13.14
N ALA A 140 14.67 -3.33 -12.44
CA ALA A 140 15.91 -3.95 -12.89
C ALA A 140 15.68 -5.47 -13.06
N ILE A 141 16.25 -6.07 -14.10
CA ILE A 141 16.19 -7.54 -14.26
C ILE A 141 17.15 -8.18 -13.26
N GLN A 142 18.38 -7.70 -13.19
CA GLN A 142 19.36 -8.15 -12.21
C GLN A 142 19.62 -6.99 -11.24
N PRO A 143 19.68 -7.24 -9.93
CA PRO A 143 19.70 -8.55 -9.25
C PRO A 143 18.31 -9.05 -8.81
N THR A 144 17.22 -8.52 -9.36
CA THR A 144 15.88 -8.57 -8.75
C THR A 144 14.87 -9.56 -9.36
N LEU A 145 15.10 -10.07 -10.58
CA LEU A 145 14.27 -11.06 -11.29
C LEU A 145 15.08 -12.26 -11.81
#